data_AF-A0A6G0T8J1-F1
#
_entry.id   AF-A0A6G0T8J1-F1
#
_cell.length_a   1.000
_cell.length_b   1.000
_cell.length_c   1.000
_cell.angle_alpha   90.00
_cell.angle_beta   90.00
_cell.angle_gamma   90.00
#
_symmetry.space_group_name_H-M   'P 1'
#
loop_
_entity.id
_entity.type
_entity.pdbx_description
1 polymer ?
#
loop_
_entity_poly.entity_id
_entity_poly.type
_entity_poly.pdbx_seq_one_letter_code
_entity_poly.pdbx_strand_id
1 'polypeptide(L)'
;MFLKAPHRITAYKNFMDCCLSPEPVITRWETWLEAALFYSENFSKFKELVSNIEDDAQSVQKVKSILSTTSIISDLTFIRSHLSELPNSITKLEKNYSTLNYKINVVEQVRDGLKTIENEKGQILYEKFKSVFDKNPGYNILKLYNNSINGNDVDLKEDPAIISCYKQCPITSVDVERVFSQLKHILSDRRHNFKEKNLEMYMIINFNQIL
;
A
#
# COMPACT_ATOMS: atom_id res chain seq x y z
N MET A 1 3.77 -4.29 21.43
CA MET A 1 4.72 -4.09 22.55
C MET A 1 4.62 -2.67 23.10
N PHE A 2 4.86 -1.61 22.32
CA PHE A 2 4.88 -0.24 22.88
C PHE A 2 3.50 0.40 23.09
N LEU A 3 2.50 -0.01 22.33
CA LEU A 3 1.11 0.43 22.48
C LEU A 3 0.64 0.32 23.94
N LYS A 4 0.14 1.45 24.46
CA LYS A 4 -0.43 1.58 25.83
C LYS A 4 0.55 1.34 26.98
N ALA A 5 1.86 1.47 26.77
CA ALA A 5 2.87 1.35 27.84
C ALA A 5 3.84 2.55 27.82
N PRO A 6 3.52 3.65 28.54
CA PRO A 6 4.30 4.88 28.53
C PRO A 6 5.77 4.67 28.90
N HIS A 7 6.05 3.85 29.91
CA HIS A 7 7.42 3.56 30.34
C HIS A 7 8.26 2.88 29.24
N ARG A 8 7.68 1.94 28.46
CA ARG A 8 8.37 1.31 27.32
C ARG A 8 8.62 2.29 26.19
N ILE A 9 7.70 3.22 25.95
CA ILE A 9 7.88 4.30 24.97
C ILE A 9 9.02 5.25 25.42
N THR A 10 9.08 5.59 26.70
CA THR A 10 10.19 6.39 27.25
C THR A 10 11.53 5.65 27.09
N ALA A 11 11.59 4.36 27.45
CA ALA A 11 12.78 3.54 27.26
C ALA A 11 13.21 3.49 25.78
N TYR A 12 12.26 3.32 24.86
CA TYR A 12 12.51 3.37 23.42
C TYR A 12 13.14 4.71 23.01
N LYS A 13 12.53 5.83 23.39
CA LYS A 13 13.00 7.18 23.01
C LYS A 13 14.38 7.51 23.59
N ASN A 14 14.73 6.95 24.74
CA ASN A 14 16.04 7.15 25.36
C ASN A 14 17.15 6.31 24.70
N PHE A 15 16.77 5.23 23.99
CA PHE A 15 17.71 4.25 23.45
C PHE A 15 17.86 4.33 21.92
N MET A 16 16.77 4.65 21.22
CA MET A 16 16.70 4.69 19.76
C MET A 16 16.75 6.14 19.26
N ASP A 17 17.61 6.40 18.28
CA ASP A 17 17.74 7.71 17.64
C ASP A 17 16.70 7.96 16.52
N CYS A 18 15.68 7.10 16.42
CA CYS A 18 14.69 7.12 15.35
C CYS A 18 13.26 7.21 15.89
N CYS A 19 12.33 7.56 14.99
CA CYS A 19 10.90 7.55 15.30
C CYS A 19 10.45 6.16 15.79
N LEU A 20 9.31 6.12 16.48
CA LEU A 20 8.67 4.84 16.80
C LEU A 20 8.43 4.05 15.51
N SER A 21 8.59 2.74 15.61
CA SER A 21 8.32 1.83 14.50
C SER A 21 6.93 2.09 13.89
N PRO A 22 6.78 2.04 12.55
CA PRO A 22 5.49 2.17 11.90
C PRO A 22 4.48 1.17 12.45
N GLU A 23 3.25 1.62 12.70
CA GLU A 23 2.18 0.72 13.12
C GLU A 23 1.55 0.08 11.88
N PRO A 24 1.69 -1.25 11.68
CA PRO A 24 1.08 -1.90 10.54
C PRO A 24 -0.45 -1.85 10.67
N VAL A 25 -1.11 -1.34 9.64
CA VAL A 25 -2.56 -1.26 9.54
C VAL A 25 -3.06 -2.50 8.81
N ILE A 26 -4.00 -3.23 9.43
CA ILE A 26 -4.53 -4.50 8.89
C ILE A 26 -5.07 -4.35 7.46
N THR A 27 -5.68 -3.20 7.14
CA THR A 27 -6.27 -2.93 5.83
C THR A 27 -5.29 -2.30 4.84
N ARG A 28 -4.07 -1.93 5.23
CA ARG A 28 -3.07 -1.31 4.34
C ARG A 28 -1.76 -2.08 4.37
N TRP A 29 -1.65 -3.05 3.47
CA TRP A 29 -0.50 -3.96 3.37
C TRP A 29 0.85 -3.25 3.15
N GLU A 30 0.85 -2.07 2.54
CA GLU A 30 2.04 -1.21 2.41
C GLU A 30 2.71 -0.94 3.77
N THR A 31 1.91 -0.61 4.79
CA THR A 31 2.41 -0.29 6.14
C THR A 31 3.10 -1.47 6.82
N TRP A 32 2.75 -2.70 6.46
CA TRP A 32 3.45 -3.90 6.93
C TRP A 32 4.85 -4.01 6.34
N LEU A 33 5.00 -3.71 5.05
CA LEU A 33 6.30 -3.71 4.39
C LEU A 33 7.18 -2.59 4.92
N GLU A 34 6.63 -1.38 5.10
CA GLU A 34 7.34 -0.26 5.73
C GLU A 34 7.84 -0.62 7.14
N ALA A 35 7.02 -1.27 7.96
CA ALA A 35 7.43 -1.73 9.28
C ALA A 35 8.56 -2.77 9.20
N ALA A 36 8.48 -3.73 8.27
CA ALA A 36 9.54 -4.72 8.07
C ALA A 36 10.85 -4.06 7.62
N LEU A 37 10.79 -3.10 6.69
CA LEU A 37 11.96 -2.33 6.24
C LEU A 37 12.58 -1.55 7.40
N PHE A 38 11.75 -0.87 8.21
CA PHE A 38 12.20 -0.17 9.41
C PHE A 38 12.95 -1.11 10.37
N TYR A 39 12.41 -2.30 10.64
CA TYR A 39 13.07 -3.27 11.51
C TYR A 39 14.34 -3.85 10.91
N SER A 40 14.40 -4.02 9.59
CA SER A 40 15.62 -4.48 8.91
C SER A 40 16.78 -3.48 9.06
N GLU A 41 16.49 -2.18 9.05
CA GLU A 41 17.49 -1.11 9.22
C GLU A 41 17.94 -0.94 10.67
N ASN A 42 17.05 -1.22 11.62
CA ASN A 42 17.28 -0.95 13.04
C ASN A 42 17.44 -2.22 13.90
N PHE A 43 17.63 -3.39 13.28
CA PHE A 43 17.48 -4.70 13.93
C PHE A 43 18.34 -4.85 15.19
N SER A 44 19.65 -4.57 15.10
CA SER A 44 20.58 -4.77 16.21
C SER A 44 20.24 -3.89 17.41
N LYS A 45 20.04 -2.59 17.18
CA LYS A 45 19.64 -1.64 18.24
C LYS A 45 18.28 -2.01 18.83
N PHE A 46 17.31 -2.38 18.00
CA PHE A 46 16.00 -2.80 18.46
C PHE A 46 16.06 -4.08 19.32
N LYS A 47 16.90 -5.05 18.93
CA LYS A 47 17.10 -6.28 19.68
C LYS A 47 17.74 -6.05 21.04
N GLU A 48 18.72 -5.16 21.11
CA GLU A 48 19.34 -4.75 22.37
C GLU A 48 18.33 -4.04 23.29
N LEU A 49 17.59 -3.06 22.76
CA LEU A 49 16.50 -2.39 23.49
C LEU A 49 15.53 -3.40 24.10
N VAL A 50 15.03 -4.34 23.30
CA VAL A 50 14.05 -5.34 23.76
C VAL A 50 14.66 -6.27 24.81
N SER A 51 15.96 -6.58 24.70
CA SER A 51 16.66 -7.42 25.68
C SER A 51 16.73 -6.73 27.05
N ASN A 52 16.94 -5.41 27.07
CA ASN A 52 17.03 -4.57 28.28
C ASN A 52 15.67 -4.31 28.96
N ILE A 53 14.55 -4.68 28.34
CA ILE A 53 13.22 -4.55 28.96
C ILE A 53 13.01 -5.70 29.95
N GLU A 54 13.05 -5.39 31.25
CA GLU A 54 12.72 -6.28 32.38
C GLU A 54 11.20 -6.27 32.66
N ASP A 55 10.40 -6.66 31.66
CA ASP A 55 8.93 -6.69 31.76
C ASP A 55 8.42 -8.11 31.45
N ASP A 56 7.62 -8.66 32.37
CA ASP A 56 7.03 -10.01 32.28
C ASP A 56 5.80 -10.07 31.36
N ALA A 57 5.40 -8.95 30.74
CA ALA A 57 4.30 -8.93 29.80
C ALA A 57 4.50 -9.94 28.67
N GLN A 58 3.48 -10.76 28.40
CA GLN A 58 3.49 -11.76 27.33
C GLN A 58 3.87 -11.16 25.96
N SER A 59 3.51 -9.90 25.69
CA SER A 59 3.87 -9.22 24.45
C SER A 59 5.38 -8.98 24.31
N VAL A 60 6.11 -8.79 25.41
CA VAL A 60 7.57 -8.62 25.44
C VAL A 60 8.24 -9.96 25.24
N GLN A 61 7.78 -10.99 25.97
CA GLN A 61 8.28 -12.36 25.83
C GLN A 61 8.15 -12.88 24.39
N LYS A 62 7.01 -12.66 23.73
CA LYS A 62 6.80 -13.02 22.31
C LYS A 62 7.78 -12.33 21.36
N VAL A 63 8.07 -11.04 21.56
CA VAL A 63 9.03 -10.35 20.71
C VAL A 63 10.45 -10.84 20.98
N LYS A 64 10.83 -11.07 22.25
CA LYS A 64 12.12 -11.67 22.61
C LYS A 64 12.34 -13.03 21.93
N SER A 65 11.31 -13.88 21.88
CA SER A 65 11.40 -15.18 21.19
C SER A 65 11.57 -15.01 19.67
N ILE A 66 10.83 -14.08 19.06
CA ILE A 66 10.93 -13.80 17.62
C ILE A 66 12.33 -13.28 17.26
N LEU A 67 12.86 -12.31 18.01
CA LEU A 67 14.18 -11.70 17.76
C LEU A 67 15.36 -12.65 18.03
N SER A 68 15.12 -13.73 18.76
CA SER A 68 16.10 -14.80 18.99
C SER A 68 16.10 -15.86 17.89
N THR A 69 15.08 -15.88 17.01
CA THR A 69 14.98 -16.86 15.93
C THR A 69 15.92 -16.47 14.79
N THR A 70 16.66 -17.42 14.20
CA THR A 70 17.55 -17.14 13.06
C THR A 70 16.78 -16.79 11.78
N SER A 71 15.58 -17.33 11.61
CA SER A 71 14.74 -17.09 10.42
C SER A 71 14.37 -15.62 10.25
N ILE A 72 14.17 -14.85 11.34
CA ILE A 72 13.75 -13.45 11.23
C ILE A 72 14.79 -12.59 10.51
N ILE A 73 16.08 -12.90 10.69
CA ILE A 73 17.17 -12.20 10.01
C ILE A 73 17.06 -12.49 8.51
N SER A 74 16.96 -13.77 8.13
CA SER A 74 16.80 -14.17 6.73
C SER A 74 15.54 -13.60 6.08
N ASP A 75 14.42 -13.56 6.80
CA ASP A 75 13.15 -13.01 6.31
C ASP A 75 13.22 -11.49 6.10
N LEU A 76 13.77 -10.75 7.08
CA LEU A 76 13.98 -9.30 6.95
C LEU A 76 14.99 -8.95 5.87
N THR A 77 16.07 -9.73 5.74
CA THR A 77 17.05 -9.57 4.65
C THR A 77 16.37 -9.77 3.30
N PHE A 78 15.57 -10.83 3.13
CA PHE A 78 14.85 -11.09 1.89
C PHE A 78 13.87 -9.95 1.54
N ILE A 79 13.08 -9.48 2.50
CA ILE A 79 12.15 -8.36 2.29
C ILE A 79 12.92 -7.10 1.90
N ARG A 80 14.02 -6.79 2.59
CA ARG A 80 14.83 -5.61 2.31
C ARG A 80 15.53 -5.68 0.96
N SER A 81 16.04 -6.84 0.55
CA SER A 81 16.79 -6.98 -0.69
C SER A 81 15.91 -7.00 -1.94
N HIS A 82 14.68 -7.50 -1.84
CA HIS A 82 13.83 -7.74 -3.01
C HIS A 82 12.53 -6.93 -3.05
N LEU A 83 12.01 -6.49 -1.90
CA LEU A 83 10.67 -5.88 -1.79
C LEU A 83 10.71 -4.43 -1.31
N SER A 84 11.88 -3.81 -1.19
CA SER A 84 12.03 -2.43 -0.70
C SER A 84 11.34 -1.37 -1.56
N GLU A 85 11.23 -1.61 -2.88
CA GLU A 85 10.59 -0.68 -3.81
C GLU A 85 9.06 -0.87 -3.90
N LEU A 86 8.52 -1.93 -3.30
CA LEU A 86 7.10 -2.24 -3.39
C LEU A 86 6.21 -1.19 -2.70
N PRO A 87 6.53 -0.68 -1.48
CA PRO A 87 5.81 0.45 -0.89
C PRO A 87 5.77 1.66 -1.81
N ASN A 88 6.93 2.11 -2.30
CA ASN A 88 7.01 3.24 -3.24
C ASN A 88 6.14 3.04 -4.48
N SER A 89 6.06 1.81 -4.99
CA SER A 89 5.26 1.47 -6.16
C SER A 89 3.76 1.53 -5.85
N ILE A 90 3.34 1.07 -4.66
CA ILE A 90 1.96 1.20 -4.18
C ILE A 90 1.60 2.68 -4.04
N THR A 91 2.38 3.47 -3.29
CA THR A 91 2.16 4.92 -3.15
C THR A 91 2.04 5.62 -4.52
N LYS A 92 2.87 5.27 -5.52
CA LYS A 92 2.76 5.83 -6.88
C LYS A 92 1.44 5.49 -7.56
N LEU A 93 0.91 4.29 -7.34
CA LEU A 93 -0.39 3.84 -7.89
C LEU A 93 -1.59 4.45 -7.15
N GLU A 94 -1.43 4.79 -5.87
CA GLU A 94 -2.46 5.45 -5.07
C GLU A 94 -2.55 6.98 -5.31
N LYS A 95 -1.53 7.56 -5.94
CA LYS A 95 -1.47 8.99 -6.24
C LYS A 95 -2.52 9.38 -7.29
N ASN A 96 -3.31 10.40 -6.96
CA ASN A 96 -4.29 10.99 -7.87
C ASN A 96 -3.60 11.58 -9.11
N TYR A 97 -4.35 11.69 -10.21
CA TYR A 97 -3.93 12.41 -11.41
C TYR A 97 -2.64 11.90 -12.06
N SER A 98 -2.56 10.58 -12.27
CA SER A 98 -1.54 9.99 -13.13
C SER A 98 -2.18 9.34 -14.35
N THR A 99 -1.44 9.31 -15.46
CA THR A 99 -1.92 8.71 -16.70
C THR A 99 -2.01 7.20 -16.56
N LEU A 100 -2.92 6.58 -17.31
CA LEU A 100 -3.05 5.13 -17.38
C LEU A 100 -1.72 4.47 -17.77
N ASN A 101 -0.99 5.08 -18.71
CA ASN A 101 0.32 4.61 -19.15
C ASN A 101 1.34 4.56 -18.00
N TYR A 102 1.42 5.64 -17.21
CA TYR A 102 2.31 5.69 -16.06
C TYR A 102 1.98 4.59 -15.05
N LYS A 103 0.69 4.41 -14.71
CA LYS A 103 0.25 3.40 -13.74
C LYS A 103 0.55 1.97 -14.23
N ILE A 104 0.28 1.67 -15.50
CA ILE A 104 0.62 0.37 -16.11
C ILE A 104 2.13 0.14 -16.03
N ASN A 105 2.95 1.15 -16.39
CA ASN A 105 4.40 1.01 -16.31
C ASN A 105 4.90 0.70 -14.89
N VAL A 106 4.31 1.31 -13.85
CA VAL A 106 4.66 0.98 -12.45
C VAL A 106 4.33 -0.48 -12.13
N VAL A 107 3.17 -0.98 -12.54
CA VAL A 107 2.79 -2.39 -12.33
C VAL A 107 3.74 -3.34 -13.07
N GLU A 108 4.12 -3.00 -14.30
CA GLU A 108 5.01 -3.82 -15.13
C GLU A 108 6.45 -3.82 -14.56
N GLN A 109 6.93 -2.70 -14.00
CA GLN A 109 8.20 -2.64 -13.27
C GLN A 109 8.21 -3.57 -12.04
N VAL A 110 7.11 -3.59 -11.28
CA VAL A 110 6.97 -4.52 -10.14
C VAL A 110 6.98 -5.96 -10.62
N ARG A 111 6.25 -6.28 -11.71
CA ARG A 111 6.25 -7.62 -12.30
C ARG A 111 7.68 -8.07 -12.64
N ASP A 112 8.43 -7.22 -13.33
CA ASP A 112 9.76 -7.55 -13.82
C ASP A 112 10.74 -7.69 -12.66
N GLY A 113 10.63 -6.84 -11.63
CA GLY A 113 11.40 -6.96 -10.39
C GLY A 113 11.10 -8.25 -9.60
N LEU A 114 9.85 -8.74 -9.60
CA LEU A 114 9.52 -10.02 -8.98
C LEU A 114 10.05 -11.22 -9.79
N LYS A 115 10.06 -11.10 -11.12
CA LYS A 115 10.53 -12.17 -12.01
C LYS A 115 12.03 -12.47 -11.85
N THR A 116 12.83 -11.49 -11.44
CA THR A 116 14.28 -11.67 -11.25
C THR A 116 14.65 -12.39 -9.95
N ILE A 117 13.69 -12.67 -9.06
CA ILE A 117 13.94 -13.35 -7.80
C ILE A 117 13.89 -14.87 -8.03
N GLU A 118 15.05 -15.50 -8.16
CA GLU A 118 15.17 -16.91 -8.60
C GLU A 118 14.81 -17.96 -7.52
N ASN A 119 14.74 -17.57 -6.25
CA ASN A 119 14.45 -18.48 -5.16
C ASN A 119 12.96 -18.86 -5.06
N GLU A 120 12.65 -19.91 -4.28
CA GLU A 120 11.28 -20.43 -4.10
C GLU A 120 10.28 -19.34 -3.65
N LYS A 121 10.69 -18.47 -2.71
CA LYS A 121 9.85 -17.35 -2.25
C LYS A 121 9.53 -16.38 -3.39
N GLY A 122 10.51 -16.07 -4.24
CA GLY A 122 10.36 -15.22 -5.42
C GLY A 122 9.40 -15.82 -6.44
N GLN A 123 9.53 -17.11 -6.71
CA GLN A 123 8.64 -17.84 -7.62
C GLN A 123 7.18 -17.79 -7.13
N ILE A 124 6.94 -18.06 -5.84
CA ILE A 124 5.59 -17.96 -5.24
C ILE A 124 5.01 -16.56 -5.40
N LEU A 125 5.80 -15.51 -5.16
CA LEU A 125 5.36 -14.12 -5.30
C LEU A 125 5.02 -13.78 -6.76
N TYR A 126 5.88 -14.17 -7.70
CA TYR A 126 5.67 -13.92 -9.12
C TYR A 126 4.46 -14.68 -9.67
N GLU A 127 4.28 -15.94 -9.30
CA GLU A 127 3.11 -16.74 -9.67
C GLU A 127 1.82 -16.15 -9.09
N LYS A 128 1.86 -15.69 -7.84
CA LYS A 128 0.72 -15.00 -7.22
C LYS A 128 0.37 -13.72 -7.96
N PHE A 129 1.37 -12.90 -8.28
CA PHE A 129 1.20 -11.68 -9.09
C PHE A 129 0.52 -12.03 -10.41
N LYS A 130 1.08 -12.97 -11.17
CA LYS A 130 0.55 -13.42 -12.45
C LYS A 130 -0.89 -13.91 -12.32
N SER A 131 -1.17 -14.78 -11.35
CA SER A 131 -2.53 -15.30 -11.13
C SER A 131 -3.56 -14.21 -10.81
N VAL A 132 -3.18 -13.13 -10.12
CA VAL A 132 -4.10 -12.04 -9.79
C VAL A 132 -4.45 -11.25 -11.04
N PHE A 133 -3.46 -10.92 -11.87
CA PHE A 133 -3.69 -10.14 -13.09
C PHE A 133 -4.35 -10.97 -14.21
N ASP A 134 -4.01 -12.26 -14.35
CA ASP A 134 -4.63 -13.16 -15.32
C ASP A 134 -6.13 -13.34 -15.06
N LYS A 135 -6.54 -13.31 -13.78
CA LYS A 135 -7.94 -13.38 -13.35
C LYS A 135 -8.69 -12.06 -13.48
N ASN A 136 -8.02 -10.97 -13.85
CA ASN A 136 -8.60 -9.65 -13.99
C ASN A 136 -8.75 -9.26 -15.48
N PRO A 137 -9.87 -9.65 -16.14
CA PRO A 137 -10.10 -9.30 -17.54
C PRO A 137 -10.17 -7.78 -17.76
N GLY A 138 -10.63 -7.02 -16.76
CA GLY A 138 -10.68 -5.56 -16.83
C GLY A 138 -9.30 -4.93 -16.97
N TYR A 139 -8.28 -5.47 -16.29
CA TYR A 139 -6.91 -4.99 -16.45
C TYR A 139 -6.37 -5.22 -17.87
N ASN A 140 -6.71 -6.35 -18.50
CA ASN A 140 -6.31 -6.62 -19.89
C ASN A 140 -6.96 -5.62 -20.87
N ILE A 141 -8.24 -5.28 -20.67
CA ILE A 141 -8.92 -4.25 -21.46
C ILE A 141 -8.23 -2.89 -21.28
N LEU A 142 -7.87 -2.52 -20.04
CA LEU A 142 -7.15 -1.28 -19.78
C LEU A 142 -5.77 -1.23 -20.47
N LYS A 143 -5.07 -2.35 -20.63
CA LYS A 143 -3.83 -2.39 -21.43
C LYS A 143 -4.11 -2.10 -22.91
N LEU A 144 -5.18 -2.66 -23.47
CA LEU A 144 -5.58 -2.41 -24.85
C LEU A 144 -5.95 -0.94 -25.07
N TYR A 145 -6.75 -0.36 -24.16
CA TYR A 145 -7.06 1.07 -24.18
C TYR A 145 -5.80 1.92 -24.06
N ASN A 146 -4.87 1.57 -23.15
CA ASN A 146 -3.60 2.29 -23.05
C ASN A 146 -2.81 2.24 -24.35
N ASN A 147 -2.72 1.08 -25.00
CA ASN A 147 -2.02 0.94 -26.27
C ASN A 147 -2.63 1.85 -27.36
N SER A 148 -3.96 1.88 -27.47
CA SER A 148 -4.69 2.77 -28.38
C SER A 148 -4.48 4.25 -28.06
N ILE A 149 -4.55 4.64 -26.77
CA ILE A 149 -4.32 6.02 -26.31
C ILE A 149 -2.90 6.50 -26.67
N ASN A 150 -1.92 5.60 -26.69
CA ASN A 150 -0.54 5.91 -27.09
C ASN A 150 -0.29 5.74 -28.61
N GLY A 151 -1.34 5.55 -29.41
CA GLY A 151 -1.26 5.53 -30.87
C GLY A 151 -0.88 4.19 -31.50
N ASN A 152 -0.96 3.09 -30.75
CA ASN A 152 -0.77 1.76 -31.33
C ASN A 152 -2.07 1.23 -31.92
N ASP A 153 -1.96 0.46 -33.00
CA ASP A 153 -3.11 -0.21 -33.61
C ASP A 153 -3.59 -1.36 -32.72
N VAL A 154 -4.86 -1.28 -32.31
CA VAL A 154 -5.51 -2.29 -31.47
C VAL A 154 -6.94 -2.48 -31.94
N ASP A 155 -7.37 -3.73 -32.07
CA ASP A 155 -8.76 -4.07 -32.37
C ASP A 155 -9.63 -3.83 -31.12
N LEU A 156 -10.40 -2.74 -31.13
CA LEU A 156 -11.28 -2.32 -30.05
C LEU A 156 -12.69 -2.12 -30.60
N LYS A 157 -13.71 -2.42 -29.78
CA LYS A 157 -15.12 -2.33 -30.18
C LYS A 157 -15.72 -0.97 -29.85
N GLU A 158 -15.10 -0.26 -28.91
CA GLU A 158 -15.56 1.00 -28.37
C GLU A 158 -15.11 2.19 -29.22
N ASP A 159 -15.90 3.26 -29.21
CA ASP A 159 -15.57 4.47 -29.95
C ASP A 159 -14.29 5.15 -29.41
N PRO A 160 -13.47 5.77 -30.28
CA PRO A 160 -12.25 6.48 -29.87
C PRO A 160 -12.50 7.55 -28.80
N ALA A 161 -13.66 8.22 -28.83
CA ALA A 161 -14.04 9.20 -27.83
C ALA A 161 -14.14 8.58 -26.42
N ILE A 162 -14.76 7.40 -26.31
CA ILE A 162 -14.88 6.66 -25.05
C ILE A 162 -13.51 6.20 -24.57
N ILE A 163 -12.69 5.63 -25.46
CA ILE A 163 -11.35 5.16 -25.13
C ILE A 163 -10.48 6.31 -24.59
N SER A 164 -10.60 7.51 -25.19
CA SER A 164 -9.84 8.69 -24.75
C SER A 164 -10.12 9.12 -23.31
N CYS A 165 -11.34 8.86 -22.79
CA CYS A 165 -11.70 9.15 -21.40
C CYS A 165 -10.90 8.32 -20.39
N TYR A 166 -10.32 7.18 -20.80
CA TYR A 166 -9.52 6.33 -19.93
C TYR A 166 -8.09 6.82 -19.73
N LYS A 167 -7.67 7.94 -20.35
CA LYS A 167 -6.30 8.49 -20.25
C LYS A 167 -5.81 8.66 -18.80
N GLN A 168 -6.71 8.95 -17.87
CA GLN A 168 -6.40 9.13 -16.44
C GLN A 168 -7.15 8.12 -15.55
N CYS A 169 -7.62 7.01 -16.11
CA CYS A 169 -8.39 6.00 -15.40
C CYS A 169 -7.66 5.50 -14.14
N PRO A 170 -8.34 5.39 -12.99
CA PRO A 170 -7.80 4.70 -11.82
C PRO A 170 -7.74 3.19 -12.04
N ILE A 171 -6.63 2.57 -11.63
CA ILE A 171 -6.44 1.10 -11.69
C ILE A 171 -6.42 0.45 -10.30
N THR A 172 -6.63 1.25 -9.25
CA THR A 172 -6.71 0.83 -7.84
C THR A 172 -8.07 1.22 -7.26
N SER A 173 -8.49 0.56 -6.19
CA SER A 173 -9.76 0.88 -5.50
C SER A 173 -9.66 2.12 -4.61
N VAL A 174 -8.48 2.72 -4.47
CA VAL A 174 -8.26 3.80 -3.48
C VAL A 174 -9.16 5.01 -3.76
N ASP A 175 -9.35 5.37 -5.02
CA ASP A 175 -10.25 6.47 -5.39
C ASP A 175 -11.72 6.14 -5.04
N VAL A 176 -12.13 4.89 -5.24
CA VAL A 176 -13.47 4.41 -4.85
C VAL A 176 -13.64 4.49 -3.32
N GLU A 177 -12.63 4.07 -2.55
CA GLU A 177 -12.64 4.15 -1.09
C GLU A 177 -12.67 5.59 -0.56
N ARG A 178 -11.95 6.52 -1.21
CA ARG A 178 -12.00 7.95 -0.91
C ARG A 178 -13.40 8.51 -1.16
N VAL A 179 -14.02 8.17 -2.29
CA VAL A 179 -15.40 8.58 -2.62
C VAL A 179 -16.39 8.01 -1.60
N PHE A 180 -16.31 6.73 -1.25
CA PHE A 180 -17.18 6.15 -0.22
C PHE A 180 -17.00 6.80 1.15
N SER A 181 -15.77 7.14 1.52
CA SER A 181 -15.49 7.86 2.76
C SER A 181 -16.16 9.23 2.78
N GLN A 182 -16.12 9.98 1.68
CA GLN A 182 -16.83 11.25 1.55
C GLN A 182 -18.35 11.06 1.57
N LEU A 183 -18.89 10.08 0.84
CA LEU A 183 -20.32 9.77 0.81
C LEU A 183 -20.84 9.39 2.20
N LYS A 184 -20.06 8.65 3.00
CA LYS A 184 -20.40 8.33 4.40
C LYS A 184 -20.64 9.59 5.23
N HIS A 185 -19.89 10.66 5.00
CA HIS A 185 -20.11 11.94 5.70
C HIS A 185 -21.35 12.70 5.21
N ILE A 186 -21.77 12.48 3.97
CA ILE A 186 -23.01 13.02 3.40
C ILE A 186 -24.22 12.27 3.97
N LEU A 187 -24.17 10.94 3.99
CA LEU A 187 -25.25 10.03 4.39
C LEU A 187 -25.31 9.77 5.92
N SER A 188 -24.70 10.63 6.73
CA SER A 188 -24.68 10.48 8.18
C SER A 188 -26.03 10.79 8.80
N ASP A 189 -26.50 9.93 9.72
CA ASP A 189 -27.75 10.11 10.48
C ASP A 189 -27.79 11.44 11.26
N ARG A 190 -26.63 12.05 11.53
CA ARG A 190 -26.53 13.36 12.21
C ARG A 190 -27.04 14.53 11.36
N ARG A 191 -27.32 14.31 10.06
CA ARG A 191 -27.84 15.34 9.15
C ARG A 191 -29.35 15.18 8.95
N HIS A 192 -30.11 15.79 9.84
CA HIS A 192 -31.57 15.68 9.87
C HIS A 192 -32.30 16.63 8.89
N ASN A 193 -31.58 17.47 8.12
CA ASN A 193 -32.20 18.55 7.34
C ASN A 193 -31.41 18.93 6.06
N PHE A 194 -30.99 17.91 5.31
CA PHE A 194 -30.22 18.10 4.08
C PHE A 194 -31.16 18.48 2.91
N LYS A 195 -31.21 19.78 2.58
CA LYS A 195 -31.92 20.28 1.40
C LYS A 195 -31.07 20.04 0.14
N GLU A 196 -31.71 19.90 -1.02
CA GLU A 196 -31.05 19.67 -2.32
C GLU A 196 -29.93 20.69 -2.60
N LYS A 197 -30.18 21.99 -2.40
CA LYS A 197 -29.17 23.05 -2.54
C LYS A 197 -27.96 22.86 -1.62
N ASN A 198 -28.16 22.33 -0.41
CA ASN A 198 -27.08 22.07 0.54
C ASN A 198 -26.26 20.84 0.11
N LEU A 199 -26.90 19.82 -0.47
CA LEU A 199 -26.24 18.65 -1.05
C LEU A 199 -25.38 19.06 -2.25
N GLU A 200 -25.90 19.88 -3.14
CA GLU A 200 -25.18 20.41 -4.30
C GLU A 200 -23.91 21.16 -3.86
N MET A 201 -24.04 22.09 -2.91
CA MET A 201 -22.89 22.81 -2.34
C MET A 201 -21.87 21.85 -1.70
N TYR A 202 -22.34 20.81 -1.01
CA TYR A 202 -21.47 19.84 -0.34
C TYR A 202 -20.74 18.94 -1.35
N MET A 203 -21.41 18.55 -2.43
CA MET A 203 -20.79 17.85 -3.55
C MET A 203 -19.73 18.73 -4.21
N ILE A 204 -20.04 19.99 -4.53
CA ILE A 204 -19.08 20.93 -5.13
C ILE A 204 -17.83 21.05 -4.23
N ILE A 205 -17.99 21.26 -2.92
CA ILE A 205 -16.85 21.39 -1.99
C ILE A 205 -16.01 20.11 -1.95
N ASN A 206 -16.63 18.93 -1.82
CA ASN A 206 -15.88 17.67 -1.67
C ASN A 206 -15.24 17.19 -2.97
N PHE A 207 -15.92 17.34 -4.11
CA PHE A 207 -15.38 16.94 -5.41
C PHE A 207 -14.34 17.94 -5.92
N ASN A 208 -14.41 19.22 -5.52
CA ASN A 208 -13.33 20.18 -5.77
C ASN A 208 -12.11 19.99 -4.84
N GLN A 209 -12.25 19.29 -3.71
CA GLN A 209 -11.11 18.87 -2.90
C GLN A 209 -10.40 17.64 -3.48
N ILE A 210 -11.04 16.94 -4.42
CA ILE A 210 -10.40 15.84 -5.15
C ILE A 210 -9.50 16.40 -6.24
N LEU A 211 -9.82 17.56 -6.85
CA LEU A 211 -9.02 18.32 -7.84
C LEU A 211 -7.75 18.93 -7.24
#